data_AF-A0AAE4A7M9-F1
#
_entry.id   AF-A0AAE4A7M9-F1
#
_cell.length_a   1.000
_cell.length_b   1.000
_cell.length_c   1.000
_cell.angle_alpha   90.00
_cell.angle_beta   90.00
_cell.angle_gamma   90.00
#
_symmetry.space_group_name_H-M   'P 1'
#
loop_
_entity.id
_entity.type
_entity.pdbx_description
1 polymer ?
#
loop_
_entity_poly.entity_id
_entity_poly.type
_entity_poly.pdbx_seq_one_letter_code
_entity_poly.pdbx_strand_id
1 'polypeptide(L)'
;GGGGGSVGGGGGGVGGDDGAGGAGGGGGAGGTSFTTATATNVSTALSGARNNGLAIVSYTPLAAPQVRVQPTLSGVAQVGRALTCELGTWTGSPSLTVAWLRGGTAIAGATSATYTLAEADAGQQLACQVTAANAAGSTVARTPAITVPITTGPAPATLPSISGRAELGARLTCAPGSWTGGTPTFAYAWLRNGRAVAGQTSATYTLARADAGQALQCAVTATVGGLATTVQSTAVGGPARLVILTTTALVSRTGGVTVQVACFGPTDCAVPRMTATSGQVIARAGARTIRSGNSSKYTMTLGARGVAKLKKAGSSIAVRFVATPTGGYGGNARLSWVALKGIA
;
A
#
# COMPACT_ATOMS: atom_id res chain seq x y z
N GLY A 1 -21.10 60.63 -29.02
CA GLY A 1 -21.43 60.90 -30.43
C GLY A 1 -20.63 59.96 -31.28
N GLY A 2 -21.12 59.36 -32.36
CA GLY A 2 -22.36 59.58 -33.13
C GLY A 2 -22.06 59.27 -34.60
N GLY A 3 -22.99 58.57 -35.29
CA GLY A 3 -23.14 58.45 -36.75
C GLY A 3 -22.07 57.62 -37.48
N GLY A 4 -22.36 56.70 -38.41
CA GLY A 4 -23.53 56.52 -39.29
C GLY A 4 -23.24 57.10 -40.69
N GLY A 5 -23.29 56.27 -41.75
CA GLY A 5 -23.29 56.76 -43.14
C GLY A 5 -22.94 55.73 -44.24
N SER A 6 -23.98 55.31 -44.97
CA SER A 6 -24.00 54.51 -46.23
C SER A 6 -23.41 55.30 -47.43
N VAL A 7 -23.08 54.75 -48.61
CA VAL A 7 -23.94 54.46 -49.81
C VAL A 7 -22.99 53.89 -50.91
N GLY A 8 -23.28 52.76 -51.60
CA GLY A 8 -23.87 52.65 -52.97
C GLY A 8 -22.85 52.92 -54.12
N GLY A 9 -22.77 52.25 -55.28
CA GLY A 9 -23.54 51.22 -56.00
C GLY A 9 -23.06 51.14 -57.47
N GLY A 10 -23.53 50.14 -58.24
CA GLY A 10 -23.54 50.08 -59.73
C GLY A 10 -22.22 49.65 -60.40
N GLY A 11 -22.15 48.54 -61.13
CA GLY A 11 -22.73 48.31 -62.47
C GLY A 11 -21.56 48.24 -63.47
N GLY A 12 -21.25 47.12 -64.12
CA GLY A 12 -22.05 46.49 -65.17
C GLY A 12 -21.58 47.01 -66.54
N GLY A 13 -21.03 46.16 -67.40
CA GLY A 13 -20.63 46.58 -68.74
C GLY A 13 -19.88 45.51 -69.52
N VAL A 14 -20.63 44.70 -70.25
CA VAL A 14 -20.20 43.73 -71.26
C VAL A 14 -20.27 44.41 -72.64
N GLY A 15 -19.40 44.03 -73.57
CA GLY A 15 -19.46 44.39 -75.00
C GLY A 15 -18.05 44.60 -75.56
N GLY A 16 -17.67 44.19 -76.76
CA GLY A 16 -18.31 43.47 -77.85
C GLY A 16 -17.19 42.69 -78.58
N ASP A 17 -17.50 41.58 -79.22
CA ASP A 17 -17.83 41.53 -80.66
C ASP A 17 -16.61 41.80 -81.54
N ASP A 18 -16.18 40.77 -82.29
CA ASP A 18 -16.16 40.81 -83.76
C ASP A 18 -15.43 39.60 -84.35
N GLY A 19 -15.97 39.09 -85.46
CA GLY A 19 -15.13 38.47 -86.48
C GLY A 19 -15.43 37.02 -86.81
N ALA A 20 -16.51 36.81 -87.57
CA ALA A 20 -16.79 35.59 -88.30
C ALA A 20 -15.68 35.19 -89.28
N GLY A 21 -15.52 33.89 -89.53
CA GLY A 21 -14.68 33.37 -90.60
C GLY A 21 -14.65 31.84 -90.62
N GLY A 22 -15.64 31.24 -91.26
CA GLY A 22 -15.74 29.79 -91.41
C GLY A 22 -14.92 29.21 -92.56
N ALA A 23 -14.89 27.87 -92.53
CA ALA A 23 -14.65 26.90 -93.60
C ALA A 23 -13.23 26.32 -93.76
N GLY A 24 -13.17 24.99 -93.80
CA GLY A 24 -12.10 24.22 -94.43
C GLY A 24 -11.67 23.00 -93.63
N GLY A 25 -12.34 21.86 -93.85
CA GLY A 25 -11.99 20.57 -93.24
C GLY A 25 -10.73 19.92 -93.82
N GLY A 26 -10.18 18.95 -93.10
CA GLY A 26 -9.11 18.07 -93.58
C GLY A 26 -8.45 17.33 -92.42
N GLY A 27 -8.69 16.03 -92.32
CA GLY A 27 -8.31 15.18 -91.19
C GLY A 27 -6.80 15.11 -90.94
N GLY A 28 -6.41 15.45 -89.71
CA GLY A 28 -5.19 14.95 -89.09
C GLY A 28 -5.54 13.78 -88.19
N ALA A 29 -4.92 12.63 -88.40
CA ALA A 29 -4.93 11.54 -87.43
C ALA A 29 -4.34 12.06 -86.11
N GLY A 30 -5.21 12.52 -85.20
CA GLY A 30 -4.82 12.97 -83.88
C GLY A 30 -4.29 11.79 -83.09
N GLY A 31 -2.96 11.67 -83.00
CA GLY A 31 -2.34 10.79 -82.04
C GLY A 31 -2.90 11.12 -80.66
N THR A 32 -3.55 10.17 -80.01
CA THR A 32 -3.96 10.31 -78.62
C THR A 32 -2.70 10.31 -77.76
N SER A 33 -2.18 11.50 -77.47
CA SER A 33 -1.10 11.69 -76.51
C SER A 33 -1.64 11.47 -75.11
N PHE A 34 -1.27 10.36 -74.47
CA PHE A 34 -1.55 10.11 -73.07
C PHE A 34 -0.56 10.90 -72.22
N THR A 35 -1.04 11.82 -71.38
CA THR A 35 -0.22 12.52 -70.39
C THR A 35 -0.52 11.95 -69.02
N THR A 36 0.50 11.42 -68.33
CA THR A 36 0.35 10.95 -66.94
C THR A 36 0.39 12.16 -66.01
N ALA A 37 -0.66 12.36 -65.21
CA ALA A 37 -0.72 13.40 -64.19
C ALA A 37 -0.82 12.76 -62.79
N THR A 38 0.06 13.17 -61.87
CA THR A 38 0.01 12.81 -60.44
C THR A 38 -0.90 13.79 -59.72
N ALA A 39 -1.95 13.32 -59.06
CA ALA A 39 -2.90 14.16 -58.33
C ALA A 39 -3.08 13.67 -56.88
N THR A 40 -3.18 14.62 -55.93
CA THR A 40 -3.29 14.34 -54.49
C THR A 40 -4.73 14.02 -54.06
N ASN A 41 -5.72 14.35 -54.89
CA ASN A 41 -7.13 13.99 -54.71
C ASN A 41 -7.89 13.95 -56.06
N VAL A 42 -9.07 13.33 -56.06
CA VAL A 42 -9.87 13.07 -57.27
C VAL A 42 -10.30 14.37 -57.97
N SER A 43 -10.54 15.46 -57.22
CA SER A 43 -10.99 16.74 -57.77
C SER A 43 -9.91 17.47 -58.59
N THR A 44 -8.65 17.41 -58.17
CA THR A 44 -7.53 17.99 -58.92
C THR A 44 -7.19 17.17 -60.16
N ALA A 45 -7.33 15.84 -60.08
CA ALA A 45 -7.12 14.93 -61.20
C ALA A 45 -8.13 15.14 -62.34
N LEU A 46 -9.42 15.32 -62.01
CA LEU A 46 -10.48 15.57 -62.99
C LEU A 46 -10.35 16.94 -63.67
N SER A 47 -9.84 17.95 -62.95
CA SER A 47 -9.69 19.30 -63.49
C SER A 47 -8.65 19.37 -64.63
N GLY A 48 -7.57 18.58 -64.54
CA GLY A 48 -6.57 18.46 -65.61
C GLY A 48 -7.03 17.61 -66.80
N ALA A 49 -7.87 16.60 -66.56
CA ALA A 49 -8.34 15.66 -67.58
C ALA A 49 -9.40 16.23 -68.54
N ARG A 50 -10.04 17.37 -68.22
CA ARG A 50 -11.02 18.01 -69.11
C ARG A 50 -10.39 18.62 -70.37
N ASN A 51 -9.07 18.82 -70.40
CA ASN A 51 -8.38 19.52 -71.49
C ASN A 51 -7.59 18.60 -72.45
N ASN A 52 -7.36 17.33 -72.10
CA ASN A 52 -6.67 16.33 -72.92
C ASN A 52 -7.33 14.96 -72.68
N GLY A 53 -7.78 14.28 -73.74
CA GLY A 53 -8.59 13.06 -73.68
C GLY A 53 -8.10 12.00 -72.67
N LEU A 54 -9.06 11.30 -72.04
CA LEU A 54 -8.92 10.11 -71.17
C LEU A 54 -7.58 10.01 -70.40
N ALA A 55 -7.51 10.68 -69.25
CA ALA A 55 -6.45 10.45 -68.26
C ALA A 55 -6.80 9.25 -67.36
N ILE A 56 -5.94 8.22 -67.34
CA ILE A 56 -5.99 7.18 -66.30
C ILE A 56 -5.34 7.75 -65.05
N VAL A 57 -6.17 8.14 -64.08
CA VAL A 57 -5.71 8.57 -62.76
C VAL A 57 -5.60 7.32 -61.88
N SER A 58 -4.38 6.85 -61.65
CA SER A 58 -4.14 5.85 -60.61
C SER A 58 -4.04 6.57 -59.26
N TYR A 59 -5.11 6.47 -58.47
CA TYR A 59 -5.12 6.90 -57.07
C TYR A 59 -4.95 5.66 -56.20
N THR A 60 -3.85 5.57 -55.45
CA THR A 60 -3.76 4.64 -54.33
C THR A 60 -4.45 5.27 -53.13
N PRO A 61 -5.58 4.71 -52.63
CA PRO A 61 -6.21 5.22 -51.43
C PRO A 61 -5.24 5.23 -50.26
N LEU A 62 -5.22 6.34 -49.53
CA LEU A 62 -4.45 6.42 -48.29
C LEU A 62 -5.01 5.37 -47.34
N ALA A 63 -4.17 4.41 -46.95
CA ALA A 63 -4.53 3.35 -46.02
C ALA A 63 -3.95 3.65 -44.63
N ALA A 64 -4.64 3.16 -43.60
CA ALA A 64 -4.11 3.19 -42.24
C ALA A 64 -2.75 2.45 -42.19
N PRO A 65 -1.82 2.88 -41.32
CA PRO A 65 -0.49 2.27 -41.24
C PRO A 65 -0.59 0.78 -40.90
N GLN A 66 0.27 -0.06 -41.48
CA GLN A 66 0.34 -1.50 -41.16
C GLN A 66 1.76 -1.86 -40.71
N VAL A 67 1.87 -2.77 -39.75
CA VAL A 67 3.16 -3.26 -39.25
C VAL A 67 3.88 -4.07 -40.34
N ARG A 68 5.14 -3.73 -40.63
CA ARG A 68 6.06 -4.54 -41.46
C ARG A 68 7.02 -5.35 -40.61
N VAL A 69 7.64 -4.70 -39.63
CA VAL A 69 8.52 -5.34 -38.64
C VAL A 69 7.96 -5.00 -37.27
N GLN A 70 7.72 -6.03 -36.46
CA GLN A 70 7.18 -5.86 -35.11
C GLN A 70 8.15 -5.04 -34.25
N PRO A 71 7.63 -4.22 -33.32
CA PRO A 71 8.47 -3.60 -32.32
C PRO A 71 9.08 -4.67 -31.39
N THR A 72 10.27 -4.40 -30.89
CA THR A 72 11.00 -5.29 -29.97
C THR A 72 11.57 -4.53 -28.78
N LEU A 73 11.93 -5.24 -27.72
CA LEU A 73 12.66 -4.67 -26.59
C LEU A 73 14.14 -5.05 -26.67
N SER A 74 15.01 -4.09 -26.38
CA SER A 74 16.46 -4.28 -26.24
C SER A 74 16.94 -3.74 -24.89
N GLY A 75 18.07 -4.27 -24.40
CA GLY A 75 18.64 -3.93 -23.09
C GLY A 75 18.50 -5.04 -22.04
N VAL A 76 18.94 -4.73 -20.81
CA VAL A 76 18.88 -5.67 -19.67
C VAL A 76 17.65 -5.35 -18.84
N ALA A 77 16.75 -6.34 -18.70
CA ALA A 77 15.61 -6.23 -17.80
C ALA A 77 16.11 -6.29 -16.34
N GLN A 78 16.47 -5.15 -15.77
CA GLN A 78 16.91 -5.02 -14.39
C GLN A 78 16.50 -3.65 -13.86
N VAL A 79 15.97 -3.60 -12.64
CA VAL A 79 15.62 -2.34 -11.97
C VAL A 79 16.81 -1.37 -11.97
N GLY A 80 16.54 -0.10 -12.26
CA GLY A 80 17.53 0.97 -12.40
C GLY A 80 18.25 0.99 -13.76
N ARG A 81 18.02 0.02 -14.64
CA ARG A 81 18.54 0.01 -16.02
C ARG A 81 17.47 0.42 -17.01
N ALA A 82 17.90 0.99 -18.14
CA ALA A 82 17.03 1.36 -19.23
C ALA A 82 16.76 0.18 -20.16
N LEU A 83 15.49 0.00 -20.52
CA LEU A 83 15.08 -0.76 -21.70
C LEU A 83 14.80 0.20 -22.85
N THR A 84 15.04 -0.26 -24.06
CA THR A 84 14.75 0.49 -25.29
C THR A 84 13.69 -0.25 -26.09
N CYS A 85 12.66 0.49 -26.51
CA CYS A 85 11.64 0.03 -27.42
C CYS A 85 12.04 0.36 -28.85
N GLU A 86 12.41 -0.68 -29.59
CA GLU A 86 12.62 -0.59 -31.02
C GLU A 86 11.24 -0.49 -31.69
N LEU A 87 10.96 0.60 -32.39
CA LEU A 87 9.59 0.95 -32.81
C LEU A 87 9.05 0.11 -33.96
N GLY A 88 9.87 -0.77 -34.54
CA GLY A 88 9.54 -1.53 -35.74
C GLY A 88 9.46 -0.65 -36.99
N THR A 89 8.91 -1.22 -38.07
CA THR A 89 8.70 -0.48 -39.33
C THR A 89 7.26 -0.60 -39.79
N TRP A 90 6.78 0.44 -40.48
CA TRP A 90 5.35 0.64 -40.76
C TRP A 90 5.14 1.13 -42.20
N THR A 91 4.02 0.74 -42.82
CA THR A 91 3.58 1.33 -44.09
C THR A 91 2.92 2.69 -43.87
N GLY A 92 2.83 3.51 -44.93
CA GLY A 92 2.01 4.73 -44.93
C GLY A 92 2.58 5.90 -44.13
N SER A 93 3.91 5.93 -43.91
CA SER A 93 4.68 7.00 -43.25
C SER A 93 4.00 7.65 -42.04
N PRO A 94 3.69 6.86 -40.99
CA PRO A 94 2.96 7.35 -39.83
C PRO A 94 3.80 8.19 -38.88
N SER A 95 3.14 8.98 -38.04
CA SER A 95 3.71 9.43 -36.77
C SER A 95 3.59 8.30 -35.73
N LEU A 96 4.64 8.10 -34.94
CA LEU A 96 4.71 7.03 -33.94
C LEU A 96 4.65 7.61 -32.52
N THR A 97 3.87 6.98 -31.66
CA THR A 97 3.83 7.27 -30.22
C THR A 97 4.06 5.99 -29.43
N VAL A 98 4.72 6.12 -28.28
CA VAL A 98 5.07 5.00 -27.40
C VAL A 98 4.27 5.09 -26.10
N ALA A 99 3.89 3.94 -25.56
CA ALA A 99 3.45 3.79 -24.19
C ALA A 99 4.05 2.52 -23.58
N TRP A 100 4.74 2.66 -22.45
CA TRP A 100 5.20 1.50 -21.69
C TRP A 100 4.06 0.88 -20.89
N LEU A 101 4.01 -0.44 -20.84
CA LEU A 101 2.97 -1.22 -20.20
C LEU A 101 3.57 -2.06 -19.06
N ARG A 102 3.02 -1.94 -17.85
CA ARG A 102 3.31 -2.81 -16.70
C ARG A 102 2.10 -3.68 -16.42
N GLY A 103 2.26 -5.01 -16.46
CA GLY A 103 1.15 -5.95 -16.29
C GLY A 103 0.01 -5.70 -17.30
N GLY A 104 0.36 -5.23 -18.51
CA GLY A 104 -0.61 -4.87 -19.56
C GLY A 104 -1.25 -3.48 -19.44
N THR A 105 -1.01 -2.75 -18.35
CA THR A 105 -1.55 -1.40 -18.12
C THR A 105 -0.52 -0.32 -18.43
N ALA A 106 -0.94 0.77 -19.08
CA ALA A 106 -0.04 1.87 -19.42
C ALA A 106 0.54 2.55 -18.17
N ILE A 107 1.86 2.76 -18.17
CA ILE A 107 2.57 3.51 -17.14
C ILE A 107 2.44 5.00 -17.48
N ALA A 108 1.77 5.76 -16.62
CA ALA A 108 1.52 7.18 -16.86
C ALA A 108 2.83 7.95 -17.08
N GLY A 109 2.88 8.75 -18.17
CA GLY A 109 4.04 9.57 -18.53
C GLY A 109 5.20 8.81 -19.20
N ALA A 110 5.17 7.48 -19.26
CA ALA A 110 6.21 6.69 -19.91
C ALA A 110 5.96 6.59 -21.43
N THR A 111 6.24 7.68 -22.14
CA THR A 111 6.02 7.82 -23.60
C THR A 111 7.30 7.93 -24.42
N SER A 112 8.47 7.85 -23.77
CA SER A 112 9.77 7.84 -24.44
C SER A 112 10.08 6.44 -25.00
N ALA A 113 10.88 6.38 -26.07
CA ALA A 113 11.35 5.11 -26.62
C ALA A 113 12.25 4.34 -25.63
N THR A 114 12.86 5.03 -24.67
CA THR A 114 13.61 4.44 -23.56
C THR A 114 12.82 4.55 -22.26
N TYR A 115 12.94 3.54 -21.41
CA TYR A 115 12.34 3.53 -20.07
C TYR A 115 13.30 2.94 -19.05
N THR A 116 13.64 3.75 -18.05
CA THR A 116 14.39 3.28 -16.88
C THR A 116 13.45 2.52 -15.96
N LEU A 117 13.74 1.23 -15.78
CA LEU A 117 12.94 0.33 -14.94
C LEU A 117 12.96 0.83 -13.49
N ALA A 118 11.77 1.02 -12.93
CA ALA A 118 11.54 1.41 -11.55
C ALA A 118 11.39 0.18 -10.65
N GLU A 119 11.46 0.38 -9.34
CA GLU A 119 11.22 -0.67 -8.33
C GLU A 119 9.87 -1.36 -8.49
N ALA A 120 8.84 -0.62 -8.92
CA ALA A 120 7.50 -1.14 -9.16
C ALA A 120 7.42 -2.11 -10.36
N ASP A 121 8.46 -2.17 -11.20
CA ASP A 121 8.54 -3.10 -12.33
C ASP A 121 9.07 -4.47 -11.93
N ALA A 122 9.72 -4.60 -10.77
CA ALA A 122 10.30 -5.86 -10.31
C ALA A 122 9.23 -6.97 -10.21
N GLY A 123 9.47 -8.10 -10.87
CA GLY A 123 8.55 -9.23 -10.95
C GLY A 123 7.35 -8.99 -11.88
N GLN A 124 7.22 -7.80 -12.48
CA GLN A 124 6.14 -7.49 -13.40
C GLN A 124 6.53 -7.84 -14.84
N GLN A 125 5.50 -8.05 -15.66
CA GLN A 125 5.64 -8.12 -17.11
C GLN A 125 5.65 -6.71 -17.70
N LEU A 126 6.71 -6.39 -18.43
CA LEU A 126 6.90 -5.12 -19.12
C LEU A 126 6.79 -5.35 -20.62
N ALA A 127 6.04 -4.48 -21.30
CA ALA A 127 5.93 -4.44 -22.75
C ALA A 127 5.91 -2.98 -23.22
N CYS A 128 6.28 -2.75 -24.48
CA CYS A 128 6.10 -1.45 -25.13
C CYS A 128 4.95 -1.54 -26.13
N GLN A 129 4.09 -0.53 -26.13
CA GLN A 129 3.05 -0.33 -27.14
C GLN A 129 3.48 0.82 -28.06
N VAL A 130 3.43 0.56 -29.37
CA VAL A 130 3.67 1.56 -30.42
C VAL A 130 2.35 1.79 -31.15
N THR A 131 1.91 3.05 -31.18
CA THR A 131 0.74 3.48 -31.96
C THR A 131 1.23 4.28 -33.15
N ALA A 132 0.95 3.78 -34.36
CA ALA A 132 1.23 4.44 -35.62
C ALA A 132 -0.04 5.10 -36.16
N ALA A 133 0.02 6.40 -36.50
CA ALA A 133 -1.12 7.14 -37.02
C ALA A 133 -0.76 7.94 -38.27
N ASN A 134 -1.67 7.95 -39.24
CA ASN A 134 -1.64 8.86 -40.40
C ASN A 134 -3.07 9.38 -40.67
N ALA A 135 -3.26 10.17 -41.72
CA ALA A 135 -4.57 10.76 -42.02
C ALA A 135 -5.68 9.73 -42.38
N ALA A 136 -5.33 8.48 -42.67
CA ALA A 136 -6.30 7.42 -42.93
C ALA A 136 -6.66 6.57 -41.68
N GLY A 137 -5.95 6.73 -40.57
CA GLY A 137 -6.27 6.04 -39.31
C GLY A 137 -5.04 5.70 -38.47
N SER A 138 -5.23 4.81 -37.51
CA SER A 138 -4.18 4.35 -36.60
C SER A 138 -4.12 2.83 -36.47
N THR A 139 -2.96 2.31 -36.12
CA THR A 139 -2.73 0.90 -35.80
C THR A 139 -1.79 0.78 -34.62
N VAL A 140 -2.05 -0.21 -33.77
CA VAL A 140 -1.31 -0.45 -32.53
C VAL A 140 -0.58 -1.78 -32.63
N ALA A 141 0.68 -1.79 -32.24
CA ALA A 141 1.49 -3.00 -32.06
C ALA A 141 2.10 -3.01 -30.66
N ARG A 142 2.33 -4.20 -30.12
CA ARG A 142 2.96 -4.40 -28.82
C ARG A 142 4.14 -5.35 -28.96
N THR A 143 5.20 -5.08 -28.20
CA THR A 143 6.30 -6.03 -28.06
C THR A 143 5.83 -7.28 -27.29
N PRO A 144 6.50 -8.42 -27.44
CA PRO A 144 6.42 -9.49 -26.45
C PRO A 144 6.73 -8.92 -25.06
N ALA A 145 5.98 -9.36 -24.05
CA ALA A 145 6.23 -8.95 -22.68
C ALA A 145 7.44 -9.69 -22.11
N ILE A 146 8.28 -8.98 -21.36
CA ILE A 146 9.39 -9.57 -20.63
C ILE A 146 9.16 -9.44 -19.13
N THR A 147 9.50 -10.48 -18.37
CA THR A 147 9.43 -10.43 -16.90
C THR A 147 10.69 -9.77 -16.37
N VAL A 148 10.55 -8.71 -15.58
CA VAL A 148 11.68 -8.10 -14.89
C VAL A 148 12.06 -9.00 -13.69
N PRO A 149 13.27 -9.58 -13.66
CA PRO A 149 13.72 -10.41 -12.56
C PRO A 149 13.82 -9.61 -11.25
N ILE A 150 13.57 -10.31 -10.15
CA ILE A 150 13.77 -9.79 -8.79
C ILE A 150 15.19 -10.20 -8.39
N THR A 151 16.14 -9.27 -8.47
CA THR A 151 17.56 -9.54 -8.18
C THR A 151 17.98 -9.15 -6.77
N THR A 152 17.18 -8.33 -6.09
CA THR A 152 17.42 -7.86 -4.72
C THR A 152 16.18 -8.15 -3.90
N GLY A 153 16.37 -8.76 -2.72
CA GLY A 153 15.28 -9.00 -1.78
C GLY A 153 14.80 -7.71 -1.10
N PRO A 154 13.69 -7.77 -0.36
CA PRO A 154 13.18 -6.61 0.34
C PRO A 154 14.16 -6.16 1.44
N ALA A 155 14.41 -4.86 1.53
CA ALA A 155 15.25 -4.26 2.56
C ALA A 155 14.45 -3.29 3.45
N PRO A 156 14.62 -3.33 4.78
CA PRO A 156 13.87 -2.47 5.69
C PRO A 156 14.41 -1.03 5.62
N ALA A 157 13.54 -0.06 5.33
CA ALA A 157 13.82 1.36 5.46
C ALA A 157 13.45 1.89 6.85
N THR A 158 12.38 1.35 7.44
CA THR A 158 12.05 1.56 8.86
C THR A 158 11.68 0.22 9.50
N LEU A 159 12.06 0.04 10.76
CA LEU A 159 11.77 -1.19 11.49
C LEU A 159 10.28 -1.29 11.89
N PRO A 160 9.78 -2.51 12.13
CA PRO A 160 8.43 -2.71 12.67
C PRO A 160 8.21 -1.99 14.00
N SER A 161 6.97 -1.60 14.27
CA SER A 161 6.60 -0.96 15.53
C SER A 161 5.32 -1.57 16.11
N ILE A 162 5.23 -1.59 17.43
CA ILE A 162 4.06 -2.09 18.15
C ILE A 162 3.28 -0.91 18.73
N SER A 163 1.96 -0.95 18.57
CA SER A 163 1.01 -0.01 19.17
C SER A 163 -0.10 -0.75 19.92
N GLY A 164 -0.78 -0.04 20.82
CA GLY A 164 -1.84 -0.58 21.67
C GLY A 164 -1.56 -0.40 23.16
N ARG A 165 -2.51 -0.81 24.01
CA ARG A 165 -2.36 -0.76 25.47
C ARG A 165 -1.80 -2.07 25.98
N ALA A 166 -0.80 -2.00 26.85
CA ALA A 166 -0.25 -3.15 27.57
C ALA A 166 -1.18 -3.57 28.72
N GLU A 167 -2.37 -4.07 28.39
CA GLU A 167 -3.38 -4.54 29.33
C GLU A 167 -3.81 -5.96 28.97
N LEU A 168 -4.11 -6.81 29.95
CA LEU A 168 -4.51 -8.18 29.65
C LEU A 168 -5.79 -8.22 28.82
N GLY A 169 -5.81 -9.05 27.79
CA GLY A 169 -6.92 -9.15 26.84
C GLY A 169 -7.01 -7.97 25.87
N ALA A 170 -6.18 -6.92 26.03
CA ALA A 170 -6.08 -5.87 25.03
C ALA A 170 -5.31 -6.36 23.80
N ARG A 171 -5.60 -5.71 22.68
CA ARG A 171 -4.99 -6.01 21.39
C ARG A 171 -3.80 -5.08 21.15
N LEU A 172 -2.66 -5.67 20.83
CA LEU A 172 -1.52 -4.99 20.24
C LEU A 172 -1.56 -5.13 18.71
N THR A 173 -1.06 -4.13 18.02
CA THR A 173 -0.95 -4.09 16.55
C THR A 173 0.50 -3.87 16.16
N CYS A 174 1.03 -4.73 15.30
CA CYS A 174 2.34 -4.62 14.70
C CYS A 174 2.23 -3.95 13.34
N ALA A 175 2.84 -2.77 13.18
CA ALA A 175 3.04 -2.15 11.89
C ALA A 175 4.33 -2.71 11.25
N PRO A 176 4.31 -3.07 9.95
CA PRO A 176 5.45 -3.74 9.31
C PRO A 176 6.67 -2.85 9.06
N GLY A 177 6.56 -1.54 9.26
CA GLY A 177 7.55 -0.57 8.81
C GLY A 177 7.47 -0.28 7.31
N SER A 178 8.51 0.32 6.76
CA SER A 178 8.65 0.63 5.32
C SER A 178 9.81 -0.17 4.73
N TRP A 179 9.68 -0.50 3.44
CA TRP A 179 10.55 -1.45 2.74
C TRP A 179 10.91 -0.94 1.35
N THR A 180 12.11 -1.28 0.89
CA THR A 180 12.60 -1.09 -0.49
C THR A 180 12.86 -2.44 -1.16
N GLY A 181 13.14 -2.47 -2.46
CA GLY A 181 13.36 -3.71 -3.22
C GLY A 181 12.05 -4.37 -3.68
N GLY A 182 11.11 -3.57 -4.17
CA GLY A 182 9.77 -4.00 -4.62
C GLY A 182 8.67 -3.96 -3.55
N THR A 183 7.48 -4.49 -3.90
CA THR A 183 6.29 -4.52 -3.02
C THR A 183 6.22 -5.84 -2.26
N PRO A 184 6.51 -5.87 -0.95
CA PRO A 184 6.53 -7.10 -0.18
C PRO A 184 5.15 -7.60 0.23
N THR A 185 5.05 -8.92 0.40
CA THR A 185 4.04 -9.56 1.26
C THR A 185 4.61 -9.76 2.66
N PHE A 186 3.76 -9.73 3.69
CA PHE A 186 4.20 -9.80 5.09
C PHE A 186 3.67 -11.03 5.81
N ALA A 187 4.56 -11.71 6.53
CA ALA A 187 4.22 -12.67 7.58
C ALA A 187 4.69 -12.15 8.94
N TYR A 188 3.94 -12.44 10.00
CA TYR A 188 4.21 -11.95 11.35
C TYR A 188 4.54 -13.10 12.30
N ALA A 189 5.30 -12.81 13.35
CA ALA A 189 5.43 -13.67 14.52
C ALA A 189 5.56 -12.81 15.77
N TRP A 190 4.73 -13.08 16.79
CA TRP A 190 4.87 -12.43 18.09
C TRP A 190 5.91 -13.15 18.93
N LEU A 191 6.80 -12.39 19.55
CA LEU A 191 7.89 -12.88 20.37
C LEU A 191 7.66 -12.48 21.83
N ARG A 192 7.91 -13.41 22.75
CA ARG A 192 7.97 -13.20 24.20
C ARG A 192 9.39 -13.50 24.66
N ASN A 193 10.08 -12.49 25.19
CA ASN A 193 11.51 -12.53 25.53
C ASN A 193 12.36 -13.11 24.38
N GLY A 194 12.15 -12.61 23.16
CA GLY A 194 12.86 -13.06 21.96
C GLY A 194 12.44 -14.43 21.41
N ARG A 195 11.52 -15.17 22.05
CA ARG A 195 11.04 -16.48 21.58
C ARG A 195 9.65 -16.38 20.97
N ALA A 196 9.44 -17.04 19.82
CA ALA A 196 8.14 -17.05 19.16
C ALA A 196 7.04 -17.65 20.05
N VAL A 197 5.92 -16.95 20.11
CA VAL A 197 4.69 -17.44 20.73
C VAL A 197 3.95 -18.27 19.67
N ALA A 198 3.84 -19.58 19.92
CA ALA A 198 3.29 -20.53 18.95
C ALA A 198 1.88 -20.11 18.46
N GLY A 199 1.68 -20.16 17.14
CA GLY A 199 0.42 -19.83 16.48
C GLY A 199 0.09 -18.35 16.38
N GLN A 200 0.94 -17.44 16.91
CA GLN A 200 0.69 -16.01 16.89
C GLN A 200 1.32 -15.36 15.65
N THR A 201 0.67 -15.55 14.50
CA THR A 201 1.18 -15.11 13.18
C THR A 201 0.39 -13.98 12.53
N SER A 202 -0.61 -13.45 13.23
CA SER A 202 -1.37 -12.29 12.77
C SER A 202 -0.63 -10.97 13.04
N ALA A 203 -0.92 -9.93 12.25
CA ALA A 203 -0.42 -8.57 12.50
C ALA A 203 -0.86 -7.99 13.86
N THR A 204 -1.74 -8.68 14.57
CA THR A 204 -2.23 -8.28 15.88
C THR A 204 -2.17 -9.42 16.88
N TYR A 205 -2.00 -9.07 18.15
CA TYR A 205 -1.89 -10.03 19.24
C TYR A 205 -2.72 -9.61 20.43
N THR A 206 -3.52 -10.53 20.94
CA THR A 206 -4.27 -10.34 22.18
C THR A 206 -3.41 -10.79 23.35
N LEU A 207 -3.13 -9.85 24.26
CA LEU A 207 -2.28 -10.10 25.42
C LEU A 207 -2.88 -11.19 26.32
N ALA A 208 -2.08 -12.20 26.63
CA ALA A 208 -2.41 -13.32 27.50
C ALA A 208 -1.69 -13.21 28.85
N ARG A 209 -2.13 -14.02 29.82
CA ARG A 209 -1.58 -13.99 31.19
C ARG A 209 -0.08 -14.28 31.23
N ALA A 210 0.39 -15.11 30.31
CA ALA A 210 1.79 -15.48 30.22
C ALA A 210 2.69 -14.32 29.74
N ASP A 211 2.12 -13.23 29.21
CA ASP A 211 2.85 -12.03 28.79
C ASP A 211 3.12 -11.05 29.94
N ALA A 212 2.51 -11.29 31.10
CA ALA A 212 2.61 -10.37 32.22
C ALA A 212 4.06 -10.22 32.70
N GLY A 213 4.55 -8.98 32.69
CA GLY A 213 5.92 -8.63 33.03
C GLY A 213 6.98 -9.09 32.03
N GLN A 214 6.60 -9.58 30.84
CA GLN A 214 7.53 -10.07 29.82
C GLN A 214 7.85 -8.98 28.78
N ALA A 215 8.99 -9.09 28.11
CA ALA A 215 9.27 -8.30 26.92
C ALA A 215 8.55 -8.91 25.72
N LEU A 216 7.84 -8.09 24.95
CA LEU A 216 7.12 -8.47 23.74
C LEU A 216 7.70 -7.76 22.53
N GLN A 217 7.87 -8.49 21.44
CA GLN A 217 8.30 -7.95 20.15
C GLN A 217 7.43 -8.54 19.05
N CYS A 218 7.41 -7.89 17.89
CA CYS A 218 6.88 -8.49 16.67
C CYS A 218 8.01 -8.65 15.66
N ALA A 219 8.12 -9.84 15.09
CA ALA A 219 8.96 -10.11 13.94
C ALA A 219 8.10 -10.01 12.68
N VAL A 220 8.64 -9.36 11.65
CA VAL A 220 8.01 -9.18 10.35
C VAL A 220 8.93 -9.76 9.31
N THR A 221 8.42 -10.71 8.53
CA THR A 221 9.11 -11.29 7.39
C THR A 221 8.49 -10.72 6.12
N ALA A 222 9.24 -9.89 5.42
CA ALA A 222 8.87 -9.34 4.12
C ALA A 222 9.36 -10.28 3.02
N THR A 223 8.52 -10.58 2.03
CA THR A 223 8.88 -11.44 0.89
C THR A 223 8.57 -10.75 -0.44
N VAL A 224 9.58 -10.68 -1.32
CA VAL A 224 9.46 -10.20 -2.71
C VAL A 224 10.12 -11.23 -3.62
N GLY A 225 9.37 -11.79 -4.57
CA GLY A 225 9.93 -12.75 -5.55
C GLY A 225 10.52 -14.02 -4.96
N GLY A 226 10.05 -14.46 -3.80
CA GLY A 226 10.62 -15.60 -3.07
C GLY A 226 11.85 -15.26 -2.21
N LEU A 227 12.36 -14.02 -2.28
CA LEU A 227 13.42 -13.54 -1.38
C LEU A 227 12.77 -12.96 -0.12
N ALA A 228 13.21 -13.44 1.04
CA ALA A 228 12.64 -13.07 2.33
C ALA A 228 13.66 -12.40 3.26
N THR A 229 13.23 -11.35 3.94
CA THR A 229 14.01 -10.65 4.97
C THR A 229 13.17 -10.52 6.23
N THR A 230 13.70 -10.95 7.38
CA THR A 230 13.04 -10.85 8.67
C THR A 230 13.69 -9.80 9.55
N VAL A 231 12.88 -8.90 10.11
CA VAL A 231 13.30 -7.91 11.11
C VAL A 231 12.37 -7.91 12.31
N GLN A 232 12.83 -7.36 13.42
CA GLN A 232 12.07 -7.30 14.67
C GLN A 232 11.83 -5.84 15.10
N SER A 233 10.71 -5.62 15.77
CA SER A 233 10.46 -4.36 16.48
C SER A 233 11.38 -4.22 17.70
N THR A 234 11.46 -2.99 18.21
CA THR A 234 11.87 -2.76 19.60
C THR A 234 10.92 -3.50 20.55
N ALA A 235 11.44 -3.90 21.71
CA ALA A 235 10.62 -4.56 22.71
C ALA A 235 9.71 -3.55 23.40
N VAL A 236 8.42 -3.88 23.46
CA VAL A 236 7.46 -3.27 24.38
C VAL A 236 7.24 -4.24 25.51
N GLY A 237 7.05 -3.78 26.74
CA GLY A 237 6.72 -4.74 27.79
C GLY A 237 5.23 -5.09 27.77
N GLY A 238 4.92 -6.32 28.18
CA GLY A 238 3.58 -6.82 28.35
C GLY A 238 2.84 -6.17 29.53
N PRO A 239 1.62 -6.64 29.82
CA PRO A 239 0.83 -6.10 30.92
C PRO A 239 1.57 -6.23 32.25
N ALA A 240 1.33 -5.28 33.15
CA ALA A 240 1.98 -5.31 34.44
C ALA A 240 1.54 -6.54 35.25
N ARG A 241 2.50 -7.21 35.88
CA ARG A 241 2.32 -8.35 36.76
C ARG A 241 2.41 -7.89 38.21
N LEU A 242 1.34 -8.10 38.96
CA LEU A 242 1.32 -7.85 40.41
C LEU A 242 1.72 -9.13 41.16
N VAL A 243 2.67 -9.03 42.10
CA VAL A 243 3.11 -10.15 42.94
C VAL A 243 2.98 -9.76 44.41
N ILE A 244 2.41 -10.66 45.22
CA ILE A 244 2.36 -10.53 46.67
C ILE A 244 3.65 -11.14 47.23
N LEU A 245 4.45 -10.34 47.92
CA LEU A 245 5.74 -10.74 48.50
C LEU A 245 5.63 -11.29 49.92
N THR A 246 4.48 -11.11 50.56
CA THR A 246 4.27 -11.45 51.98
C THR A 246 3.60 -12.81 52.08
N THR A 247 4.36 -13.83 52.45
CA THR A 247 3.89 -15.21 52.69
C THR A 247 3.36 -15.43 54.11
N THR A 248 3.85 -14.63 55.05
CA THR A 248 3.44 -14.63 56.46
C THR A 248 3.17 -13.21 56.91
N ALA A 249 2.09 -13.02 57.67
CA ALA A 249 1.78 -11.74 58.27
C ALA A 249 1.34 -11.92 59.72
N LEU A 250 1.78 -10.99 60.56
CA LEU A 250 1.23 -10.80 61.90
C LEU A 250 -0.18 -10.23 61.75
N VAL A 251 -1.15 -10.90 62.37
CA VAL A 251 -2.49 -10.35 62.52
C VAL A 251 -2.45 -9.39 63.70
N SER A 252 -2.69 -8.10 63.47
CA SER A 252 -2.77 -7.13 64.55
C SER A 252 -3.90 -7.49 65.53
N ARG A 253 -3.85 -6.96 66.75
CA ARG A 253 -4.93 -7.11 67.76
C ARG A 253 -6.31 -6.66 67.24
N THR A 254 -6.34 -5.86 66.17
CA THR A 254 -7.55 -5.35 65.51
C THR A 254 -7.91 -6.10 64.22
N GLY A 255 -7.25 -7.23 63.90
CA GLY A 255 -7.52 -8.04 62.70
C GLY A 255 -6.83 -7.54 61.42
N GLY A 256 -5.86 -6.64 61.53
CA GLY A 256 -5.08 -6.08 60.42
C GLY A 256 -3.96 -7.01 59.96
N VAL A 257 -3.86 -7.23 58.66
CA VAL A 257 -2.77 -7.94 57.97
C VAL A 257 -2.06 -6.97 57.04
N THR A 258 -0.73 -6.87 57.14
CA THR A 258 0.07 -6.09 56.19
C THR A 258 0.56 -6.99 55.07
N VAL A 259 0.28 -6.62 53.83
CA VAL A 259 0.83 -7.26 52.63
C VAL A 259 1.76 -6.30 51.89
N GLN A 260 2.94 -6.79 51.54
CA GLN A 260 3.84 -6.14 50.59
C GLN A 260 3.54 -6.65 49.17
N VAL A 261 3.35 -5.71 48.26
CA VAL A 261 2.99 -5.96 46.87
C VAL A 261 4.05 -5.34 45.97
N ALA A 262 4.55 -6.10 45.00
CA ALA A 262 5.48 -5.65 43.98
C ALA A 262 4.82 -5.63 42.59
N CYS A 263 5.22 -4.66 41.79
CA CYS A 263 4.82 -4.52 40.40
C CYS A 263 6.00 -4.89 39.48
N PHE A 264 5.78 -5.80 38.54
CA PHE A 264 6.76 -6.21 37.54
C PHE A 264 6.21 -5.97 36.13
N GLY A 265 6.97 -5.29 35.27
CA GLY A 265 6.56 -4.95 33.91
C GLY A 265 6.94 -3.51 33.56
N PRO A 266 6.86 -3.08 32.30
CA PRO A 266 7.35 -1.75 31.88
C PRO A 266 6.48 -0.58 32.37
N THR A 267 5.26 -0.87 32.84
CA THR A 267 4.24 0.11 33.19
C THR A 267 4.06 0.19 34.69
N ASP A 268 3.84 1.39 35.18
CA ASP A 268 3.50 1.63 36.58
C ASP A 268 2.13 0.98 36.89
N CYS A 269 2.07 0.20 37.96
CA CYS A 269 0.85 -0.45 38.41
C CYS A 269 0.02 0.51 39.25
N ALA A 270 -1.17 0.89 38.78
CA ALA A 270 -2.17 1.46 39.68
C ALA A 270 -2.77 0.34 40.55
N VAL A 271 -2.44 0.33 41.85
CA VAL A 271 -3.06 -0.62 42.78
C VAL A 271 -4.42 -0.09 43.18
N PRO A 272 -5.49 -0.84 42.91
CA PRO A 272 -6.83 -0.40 43.23
C PRO A 272 -7.16 -0.32 44.71
N ARG A 273 -8.23 0.42 45.02
CA ARG A 273 -8.95 0.24 46.28
C ARG A 273 -9.40 -1.23 46.38
N MET A 274 -8.96 -1.91 47.42
CA MET A 274 -9.32 -3.29 47.68
C MET A 274 -10.69 -3.32 48.37
N THR A 275 -11.61 -4.17 47.92
CA THR A 275 -12.93 -4.32 48.54
C THR A 275 -13.14 -5.79 48.88
N ALA A 276 -13.32 -6.09 50.16
CA ALA A 276 -13.67 -7.43 50.62
C ALA A 276 -15.17 -7.69 50.43
N THR A 277 -15.53 -8.92 50.07
CA THR A 277 -16.94 -9.34 49.94
C THR A 277 -17.13 -10.69 50.63
N SER A 278 -17.30 -10.65 51.94
CA SER A 278 -18.19 -11.53 52.74
C SER A 278 -18.00 -11.21 54.23
N GLY A 279 -19.06 -10.71 54.89
CA GLY A 279 -19.19 -10.70 56.35
C GLY A 279 -18.15 -9.90 57.14
N GLN A 280 -18.28 -8.56 57.09
CA GLN A 280 -17.59 -7.53 57.86
C GLN A 280 -16.12 -7.19 57.52
N VAL A 281 -15.88 -5.88 57.61
CA VAL A 281 -14.64 -5.09 57.51
C VAL A 281 -14.32 -4.47 56.15
N ILE A 282 -14.33 -3.14 56.16
CA ILE A 282 -13.97 -2.21 55.08
C ILE A 282 -12.46 -1.95 55.18
N ALA A 283 -11.69 -2.36 54.18
CA ALA A 283 -10.30 -1.91 54.03
C ALA A 283 -10.27 -0.61 53.21
N ARG A 284 -9.81 0.50 53.80
CA ARG A 284 -9.55 1.77 53.09
C ARG A 284 -8.07 1.89 52.75
N ALA A 285 -7.64 1.26 51.66
CA ALA A 285 -6.35 1.59 51.04
C ALA A 285 -6.61 2.58 49.90
N GLY A 286 -6.02 3.78 49.97
CA GLY A 286 -6.10 4.76 48.89
C GLY A 286 -5.52 4.19 47.59
N ALA A 287 -6.04 4.64 46.43
CA ALA A 287 -5.43 4.29 45.15
C ALA A 287 -4.01 4.86 45.13
N ARG A 288 -3.00 4.00 44.98
CA ARG A 288 -1.59 4.40 44.88
C ARG A 288 -0.96 3.72 43.68
N THR A 289 -0.20 4.49 42.92
CA THR A 289 0.61 4.00 41.80
C THR A 289 1.92 3.43 42.35
N ILE A 290 2.20 2.16 42.05
CA ILE A 290 3.51 1.54 42.28
C ILE A 290 4.31 1.66 40.99
N ARG A 291 5.49 2.27 41.07
CA ARG A 291 6.41 2.31 39.94
C ARG A 291 6.90 0.90 39.59
N SER A 292 7.10 0.62 38.31
CA SER A 292 7.72 -0.62 37.85
C SER A 292 8.99 -0.95 38.67
N GLY A 293 9.15 -2.21 39.09
CA GLY A 293 10.32 -2.69 39.84
C GLY A 293 10.30 -2.36 41.34
N ASN A 294 9.37 -1.51 41.79
CA ASN A 294 9.23 -1.18 43.20
C ASN A 294 8.17 -2.05 43.89
N SER A 295 8.22 -2.03 45.22
CA SER A 295 7.20 -2.62 46.07
C SER A 295 6.64 -1.59 47.06
N SER A 296 5.37 -1.76 47.43
CA SER A 296 4.69 -0.94 48.42
C SER A 296 4.03 -1.83 49.47
N LYS A 297 4.06 -1.40 50.73
CA LYS A 297 3.37 -2.06 51.85
C LYS A 297 1.92 -1.55 51.92
N TYR A 298 0.97 -2.47 52.07
CA TYR A 298 -0.46 -2.20 52.18
C TYR A 298 -1.02 -2.89 53.42
N THR A 299 -1.78 -2.16 54.23
CA THR A 299 -2.49 -2.72 55.38
C THR A 299 -3.92 -3.07 54.98
N MET A 300 -4.37 -4.27 55.31
CA MET A 300 -5.70 -4.79 55.04
C MET A 300 -6.29 -5.39 56.31
N THR A 301 -7.45 -4.92 56.75
CA THR A 301 -8.13 -5.48 57.92
C THR A 301 -9.09 -6.59 57.47
N LEU A 302 -8.91 -7.80 58.00
CA LEU A 302 -9.75 -8.96 57.70
C LEU A 302 -10.83 -9.09 58.79
N GLY A 303 -12.10 -9.10 58.41
CA GLY A 303 -13.17 -9.60 59.27
C GLY A 303 -13.28 -11.13 59.22
N ALA A 304 -14.16 -11.69 60.05
CA ALA A 304 -14.21 -13.10 60.42
C ALA A 304 -14.33 -14.14 59.28
N ARG A 305 -14.51 -13.73 58.00
CA ARG A 305 -14.57 -14.65 56.83
C ARG A 305 -13.77 -14.22 55.58
N GLY A 306 -12.85 -13.26 55.70
CA GLY A 306 -11.55 -13.25 55.01
C GLY A 306 -11.43 -13.20 53.47
N VAL A 307 -12.40 -12.75 52.67
CA VAL A 307 -12.25 -12.65 51.20
C VAL A 307 -12.06 -11.19 50.73
N ALA A 308 -10.85 -10.82 50.29
CA ALA A 308 -10.54 -9.49 49.76
C ALA A 308 -10.32 -9.48 48.23
N LYS A 309 -11.07 -8.68 47.47
CA LYS A 309 -10.90 -8.52 46.00
C LYS A 309 -10.14 -7.22 45.67
N LEU A 310 -9.26 -7.24 44.67
CA LEU A 310 -8.64 -6.03 44.11
C LEU A 310 -9.41 -5.56 42.85
N LYS A 311 -9.78 -4.27 42.76
CA LYS A 311 -10.60 -3.73 41.63
C LYS A 311 -9.98 -2.49 40.95
N LYS A 312 -9.20 -2.62 39.85
CA LYS A 312 -8.65 -1.46 39.09
C LYS A 312 -9.80 -0.60 38.54
N ALA A 313 -9.54 0.69 38.36
CA ALA A 313 -10.30 1.47 37.38
C ALA A 313 -10.03 0.86 35.99
N GLY A 314 -11.03 0.16 35.41
CA GLY A 314 -10.98 -0.39 34.06
C GLY A 314 -10.59 -1.88 33.91
N SER A 315 -10.09 -2.57 34.93
CA SER A 315 -9.80 -4.03 34.89
C SER A 315 -9.83 -4.65 36.28
N SER A 316 -10.30 -5.88 36.46
CA SER A 316 -10.38 -6.49 37.81
C SER A 316 -9.24 -7.49 37.99
N ILE A 317 -8.61 -7.59 39.18
CA ILE A 317 -7.75 -8.73 39.58
C ILE A 317 -8.37 -9.33 40.85
N ALA A 318 -9.02 -10.49 40.76
CA ALA A 318 -9.54 -11.15 41.95
C ALA A 318 -8.48 -12.05 42.58
N VAL A 319 -7.96 -11.64 43.73
CA VAL A 319 -7.11 -12.50 44.57
C VAL A 319 -7.98 -13.07 45.69
N ARG A 320 -7.88 -14.36 46.00
CA ARG A 320 -8.47 -14.92 47.22
C ARG A 320 -7.35 -15.13 48.24
N PHE A 321 -7.51 -14.55 49.43
CA PHE A 321 -6.65 -14.84 50.56
C PHE A 321 -7.32 -15.86 51.47
N VAL A 322 -6.55 -16.81 51.96
CA VAL A 322 -6.92 -17.68 53.07
C VAL A 322 -5.84 -17.54 54.12
N ALA A 323 -6.16 -16.82 55.19
CA ALA A 323 -5.32 -16.75 56.39
C ALA A 323 -5.62 -17.99 57.22
N THR A 324 -4.63 -18.87 57.39
CA THR A 324 -4.73 -20.00 58.33
C THR A 324 -4.02 -19.57 59.61
N PRO A 325 -4.73 -19.38 60.74
CA PRO A 325 -4.09 -19.07 62.00
C PRO A 325 -3.15 -20.21 62.38
N THR A 326 -1.88 -19.92 62.68
CA THR A 326 -0.95 -20.93 63.20
C THR A 326 -0.81 -20.85 64.73
N GLY A 327 -1.74 -20.16 65.41
CA GLY A 327 -1.78 -19.96 66.87
C GLY A 327 -2.97 -19.11 67.33
N GLY A 328 -3.12 -18.91 68.64
CA GLY A 328 -4.15 -18.05 69.25
C GLY A 328 -3.93 -16.54 69.00
N TYR A 329 -4.73 -15.68 69.63
CA TYR A 329 -4.65 -14.21 69.47
C TYR A 329 -3.21 -13.68 69.61
N GLY A 330 -2.73 -12.96 68.59
CA GLY A 330 -1.33 -12.48 68.50
C GLY A 330 -0.36 -13.43 67.79
N GLY A 331 -0.84 -14.59 67.32
CA GLY A 331 -0.05 -15.56 66.55
C GLY A 331 0.16 -15.18 65.08
N ASN A 332 1.14 -15.82 64.46
CA ASN A 332 1.37 -15.71 63.02
C ASN A 332 0.19 -16.31 62.23
N ALA A 333 -0.12 -15.74 61.08
CA ALA A 333 -1.00 -16.35 60.09
C ALA A 333 -0.20 -16.70 58.84
N ARG A 334 -0.34 -17.95 58.37
CA ARG A 334 0.12 -18.31 57.02
C ARG A 334 -0.91 -17.81 56.03
N LEU A 335 -0.46 -16.95 55.11
CA LEU A 335 -1.28 -16.48 54.02
C LEU A 335 -1.08 -17.42 52.85
N SER A 336 -2.14 -18.13 52.48
CA SER A 336 -2.21 -18.81 51.20
C SER A 336 -3.08 -17.98 50.26
N TRP A 337 -2.62 -17.79 49.03
CA TRP A 337 -3.41 -17.13 48.00
C TRP A 337 -3.64 -18.09 46.84
N VAL A 338 -4.84 -18.00 46.29
CA VAL A 338 -5.15 -18.61 45.00
C VAL A 338 -5.53 -17.46 44.08
N ALA A 339 -4.75 -17.27 43.02
CA ALA A 339 -5.20 -16.44 41.90
C ALA A 339 -6.45 -17.13 41.35
N LEU A 340 -7.63 -16.52 41.55
CA LEU A 340 -8.85 -17.11 41.02
C LEU A 340 -8.77 -17.10 39.49
N LYS A 341 -9.20 -18.21 38.88
CA LYS A 341 -9.25 -18.40 37.43
C LYS A 341 -10.17 -17.35 36.80
N GLY A 342 -9.77 -16.83 35.64
CA GLY A 342 -10.42 -15.67 35.01
C GLY A 342 -10.13 -14.40 35.79
N ILE A 343 -10.30 -13.22 35.20
CA ILE A 343 -10.10 -11.90 35.84
C ILE A 343 -8.69 -11.31 35.54
N ALA A 344 -8.78 -10.19 34.84
CA ALA A 344 -7.84 -9.50 33.95
C ALA A 344 -6.44 -9.20 34.52
#